data_AF-A0A5P9GK33-F1
#
_entry.id   AF-A0A5P9GK33-F1
#
_cell.length_a   1.000
_cell.length_b   1.000
_cell.length_c   1.000
_cell.angle_alpha   90.00
_cell.angle_beta   90.00
_cell.angle_gamma   90.00
#
_symmetry.space_group_name_H-M   'P 1'
#
loop_
_entity.id
_entity.type
_entity.pdbx_description
1 polymer ?
#
loop_
_entity_poly.entity_id
_entity_poly.type
_entity_poly.pdbx_seq_one_letter_code
_entity_poly.pdbx_strand_id
1 'polypeptide(L)'
;MKKKPTYQRAFQLSEGRIKRTDLPKLIERIGNEYVRRKTAKVSFEDGTDTKNESAKNFLRREVYALGIALLHHGPRNWSPRALVESIRKTRTTRPEALSNVFHALLMSIFETDESINRNERSLIAKELEYAHRHEVPPEFLCGFLYQSTDRKKIGERLRSDFTEPAFRD
;
A
#
# COMPACT_ATOMS: atom_id res chain seq x y z
N MET A 1 -8.14 19.97 -26.56
CA MET A 1 -8.49 19.08 -25.43
C MET A 1 -7.27 18.89 -24.54
N LYS A 2 -7.30 19.30 -23.27
CA LYS A 2 -6.20 19.02 -22.32
C LYS A 2 -6.29 17.54 -21.94
N LYS A 3 -5.21 16.77 -22.13
CA LYS A 3 -5.14 15.37 -21.65
C LYS A 3 -5.33 15.41 -20.13
N LYS A 4 -6.30 14.64 -19.62
CA LYS A 4 -6.46 14.47 -18.17
C LYS A 4 -5.14 13.92 -17.61
N PRO A 5 -4.61 14.47 -16.51
CA PRO A 5 -3.40 13.94 -15.89
C PRO A 5 -3.64 12.46 -15.58
N THR A 6 -2.92 11.60 -16.30
CA THR A 6 -2.99 10.15 -16.09
C THR A 6 -1.96 9.83 -15.03
N TYR A 7 -2.41 9.24 -13.93
CA TYR A 7 -1.53 8.79 -12.86
C TYR A 7 -0.42 7.88 -13.43
N GLN A 8 0.83 8.25 -13.18
CA GLN A 8 1.98 7.38 -13.43
C GLN A 8 2.38 6.72 -12.12
N ARG A 9 2.23 5.39 -12.06
CA ARG A 9 2.71 4.55 -10.96
C ARG A 9 4.21 4.67 -10.79
N ALA A 10 4.73 4.43 -9.58
CA ALA A 10 6.17 4.28 -9.39
C ALA A 10 6.73 3.05 -10.12
N PHE A 11 5.87 2.14 -10.59
CA PHE A 11 6.28 0.99 -11.38
C PHE A 11 5.25 0.67 -12.46
N GLN A 12 5.73 0.25 -13.63
CA GLN A 12 4.89 -0.36 -14.65
C GLN A 12 5.07 -1.87 -14.58
N LEU A 13 3.96 -2.60 -14.58
CA LEU A 13 3.99 -4.04 -14.73
C LEU A 13 4.31 -4.34 -16.19
N SER A 14 5.56 -4.63 -16.52
CA SER A 14 5.89 -5.21 -17.80
C SER A 14 5.36 -6.65 -17.83
N GLU A 15 4.48 -6.95 -18.78
CA GLU A 15 4.10 -8.33 -19.16
C GLU A 15 3.30 -9.15 -18.13
N GLY A 16 2.61 -8.50 -17.20
CA GLY A 16 1.51 -9.14 -16.46
C GLY A 16 1.91 -10.06 -15.31
N ARG A 17 3.19 -10.14 -14.92
CA ARG A 17 3.63 -10.75 -13.64
C ARG A 17 4.80 -10.01 -13.02
N ILE A 18 4.80 -9.89 -11.69
CA ILE A 18 5.94 -9.37 -10.94
C ILE A 18 6.97 -10.49 -10.82
N LYS A 19 8.19 -10.28 -11.32
CA LYS A 19 9.29 -11.23 -11.10
C LYS A 19 9.76 -11.12 -9.65
N ARG A 20 10.05 -12.26 -9.03
CA ARG A 20 10.56 -12.30 -7.65
C ARG A 20 11.84 -11.47 -7.48
N THR A 21 12.68 -11.41 -8.51
CA THR A 21 13.93 -10.64 -8.56
C THR A 21 13.72 -9.13 -8.54
N ASP A 22 12.56 -8.65 -8.97
CA ASP A 22 12.29 -7.21 -9.09
C ASP A 22 11.67 -6.65 -7.80
N LEU A 23 11.07 -7.51 -6.99
CA LEU A 23 10.32 -7.13 -5.80
C LEU A 23 11.16 -6.37 -4.76
N PRO A 24 12.42 -6.77 -4.43
CA PRO A 24 13.26 -5.97 -3.53
C PRO A 24 13.49 -4.54 -4.03
N LYS A 25 13.76 -4.37 -5.33
CA LYS A 25 13.99 -3.05 -5.93
C LYS A 25 12.74 -2.18 -5.90
N LEU A 26 11.56 -2.78 -6.10
CA LEU A 26 10.28 -2.07 -6.02
C LEU A 26 10.00 -1.58 -4.59
N ILE A 27 10.21 -2.46 -3.61
CA ILE A 27 10.04 -2.16 -2.18
C ILE A 27 10.97 -1.04 -1.75
N GLU A 28 12.25 -1.15 -2.11
CA GLU A 28 13.27 -0.11 -1.84
C GLU A 28 12.89 1.22 -2.49
N ARG A 29 12.46 1.22 -3.75
CA ARG A 29 12.03 2.43 -4.46
C ARG A 29 10.86 3.12 -3.77
N ILE A 30 9.85 2.37 -3.32
CA ILE A 30 8.70 2.92 -2.60
C ILE A 30 9.15 3.55 -1.27
N GLY A 31 10.02 2.85 -0.52
CA GLY A 31 10.56 3.35 0.75
C GLY A 31 11.36 4.64 0.58
N ASN A 32 12.28 4.67 -0.36
CA ASN A 32 13.13 5.84 -0.65
C ASN A 32 12.30 7.05 -1.08
N GLU A 33 11.30 6.86 -1.94
CA GLU A 33 10.41 7.93 -2.38
C GLU A 33 9.51 8.45 -1.25
N TYR A 34 9.03 7.57 -0.36
CA TYR A 34 8.31 7.98 0.85
C TYR A 34 9.17 8.86 1.75
N VAL A 35 10.40 8.44 2.04
CA VAL A 35 11.34 9.19 2.89
C VAL A 35 11.64 10.55 2.25
N ARG A 36 11.93 10.57 0.94
CA ARG A 36 12.17 11.80 0.19
C ARG A 36 11.01 12.78 0.29
N ARG A 37 9.77 12.32 0.14
CA ARG A 37 8.56 13.17 0.27
C ARG A 37 8.33 13.66 1.69
N LYS A 38 8.64 12.83 2.69
CA LYS A 38 8.49 13.18 4.11
C LYS A 38 9.48 14.26 4.54
N THR A 39 10.69 14.26 3.97
CA THR A 39 11.76 15.23 4.30
C THR A 39 11.77 16.46 3.39
N ALA A 40 11.24 16.36 2.17
CA ALA A 40 11.11 17.50 1.28
C ALA A 40 10.15 18.55 1.88
N LYS A 41 10.64 19.77 2.10
CA LYS A 41 9.79 20.96 2.27
C LYS A 41 9.16 21.28 0.92
N VAL A 42 8.03 20.65 0.59
CA VAL A 42 7.35 20.90 -0.70
C VAL A 42 6.82 22.34 -0.69
N SER A 43 7.40 23.21 -1.52
CA SER A 43 6.79 24.48 -1.91
C SER A 43 5.66 24.21 -2.90
N PHE A 44 4.48 24.75 -2.62
CA PHE A 44 3.22 24.46 -3.31
C PHE A 44 3.07 25.08 -4.72
N GLU A 45 4.13 25.63 -5.30
CA GLU A 45 4.01 26.59 -6.41
C GLU A 45 3.70 25.97 -7.78
N ASP A 46 3.84 24.66 -7.97
CA ASP A 46 3.96 24.09 -9.33
C ASP A 46 2.77 23.23 -9.82
N GLY A 47 1.59 23.33 -9.19
CA GLY A 47 0.29 22.98 -9.79
C GLY A 47 0.08 21.58 -10.41
N THR A 48 1.00 20.63 -10.20
CA THR A 48 0.91 19.26 -10.74
C THR A 48 0.42 18.34 -9.64
N ASP A 49 -0.80 17.80 -9.79
CA ASP A 49 -1.52 17.01 -8.77
C ASP A 49 -0.71 15.82 -8.20
N THR A 50 0.24 15.27 -8.95
CA THR A 50 1.09 14.15 -8.51
C THR A 50 2.28 14.57 -7.64
N LYS A 51 2.68 15.85 -7.66
CA LYS A 51 3.73 16.41 -6.77
C LYS A 51 3.18 16.90 -5.42
N ASN A 52 1.88 17.15 -5.34
CA ASN A 52 1.20 17.64 -4.12
C ASN A 52 0.63 16.53 -3.23
N GLU A 53 0.82 15.26 -3.60
CA GLU A 53 0.39 14.15 -2.76
C GLU A 53 1.29 14.01 -1.53
N SER A 54 0.68 14.00 -0.34
CA SER A 54 1.39 13.76 0.92
C SER A 54 2.16 12.44 0.90
N ALA A 55 3.30 12.37 1.59
CA ALA A 55 4.10 11.14 1.68
C ALA A 55 3.26 9.92 2.10
N LYS A 56 2.30 10.12 3.01
CA LYS A 56 1.41 9.06 3.50
C LYS A 56 0.44 8.54 2.43
N ASN A 57 -0.13 9.44 1.63
CA ASN A 57 -1.04 9.04 0.55
C ASN A 57 -0.27 8.33 -0.56
N PHE A 58 0.92 8.82 -0.90
CA PHE A 58 1.84 8.14 -1.81
C PHE A 58 2.13 6.72 -1.36
N LEU A 59 2.55 6.55 -0.10
CA LEU A 59 2.85 5.23 0.46
C LEU A 59 1.65 4.29 0.38
N ARG A 60 0.48 4.75 0.84
CA ARG A 60 -0.76 3.95 0.78
C ARG A 60 -1.05 3.49 -0.64
N ARG A 61 -1.01 4.40 -1.61
CA ARG A 61 -1.34 4.12 -3.00
C ARG A 61 -0.37 3.13 -3.64
N GLU A 62 0.94 3.33 -3.49
CA GLU A 62 1.93 2.43 -4.09
C GLU A 62 1.95 1.05 -3.42
N VAL A 63 1.82 0.99 -2.09
CA VAL A 63 1.70 -0.28 -1.36
C VAL A 63 0.44 -1.02 -1.77
N TYR A 64 -0.67 -0.30 -1.92
CA TYR A 64 -1.93 -0.89 -2.35
C TYR A 64 -1.85 -1.44 -3.78
N ALA A 65 -1.33 -0.65 -4.72
CA ALA A 65 -1.15 -1.06 -6.10
C ALA A 65 -0.23 -2.29 -6.21
N LEU A 66 0.87 -2.31 -5.45
CA LEU A 66 1.80 -3.44 -5.41
C LEU A 66 1.15 -4.68 -4.77
N GLY A 67 0.40 -4.50 -3.68
CA GLY A 67 -0.32 -5.59 -3.02
C GLY A 67 -1.35 -6.24 -3.93
N ILE A 68 -2.18 -5.45 -4.62
CA ILE A 68 -3.11 -5.94 -5.65
C ILE A 68 -2.34 -6.72 -6.71
N ALA A 69 -1.28 -6.13 -7.27
CA ALA A 69 -0.49 -6.78 -8.31
C ALA A 69 0.12 -8.12 -7.85
N LEU A 70 0.55 -8.23 -6.59
CA LEU A 70 1.05 -9.49 -6.02
C LEU A 70 -0.08 -10.51 -5.80
N LEU A 71 -1.27 -10.08 -5.36
CA LEU A 71 -2.42 -10.97 -5.19
C LEU A 71 -2.88 -11.58 -6.51
N HIS A 72 -2.94 -10.79 -7.59
CA HIS A 72 -3.40 -11.27 -8.89
C HIS A 72 -2.28 -11.90 -9.74
N HIS A 73 -1.06 -11.38 -9.63
CA HIS A 73 0.03 -11.64 -10.57
C HIS A 73 1.39 -11.86 -9.88
N GLY A 74 1.38 -12.28 -8.62
CA GLY A 74 2.59 -12.57 -7.87
C GLY A 74 3.40 -13.74 -8.46
N PRO A 75 4.67 -13.88 -8.04
CA PRO A 75 5.51 -15.00 -8.46
C PRO A 75 4.89 -16.35 -8.10
N ARG A 76 5.22 -17.42 -8.83
CA ARG A 76 4.78 -18.78 -8.43
C ARG A 76 5.27 -19.12 -7.01
N ASN A 77 4.40 -19.76 -6.21
CA ASN A 77 4.66 -20.17 -4.83
C ASN A 77 5.08 -19.04 -3.88
N TRP A 78 4.72 -17.79 -4.19
CA TRP A 78 4.97 -16.68 -3.30
C TRP A 78 3.98 -16.69 -2.12
N SER A 79 4.40 -16.13 -0.99
CA SER A 79 3.50 -15.81 0.12
C SER A 79 3.97 -14.52 0.80
N PRO A 80 3.07 -13.78 1.48
CA PRO A 80 3.48 -12.59 2.22
C PRO A 80 4.51 -12.89 3.30
N ARG A 81 4.44 -14.07 3.93
CA ARG A 81 5.47 -14.56 4.86
C ARG A 81 6.84 -14.72 4.19
N ALA A 82 6.89 -15.44 3.07
CA ALA A 82 8.15 -15.67 2.34
C ALA A 82 8.78 -14.36 1.86
N LEU A 83 7.96 -13.36 1.54
CA LEU A 83 8.44 -12.01 1.23
C LEU A 83 9.17 -11.39 2.43
N VAL A 84 8.51 -11.31 3.58
CA VAL A 84 9.11 -10.70 4.78
C VAL A 84 10.37 -11.44 5.20
N GLU A 85 10.36 -12.78 5.18
CA GLU A 85 11.52 -13.60 5.53
C GLU A 85 12.69 -13.45 4.55
N SER A 86 12.43 -13.09 3.29
CA SER A 86 13.49 -12.83 2.31
C SER A 86 14.22 -11.50 2.51
N ILE A 87 13.61 -10.58 3.27
CA ILE A 87 14.13 -9.22 3.50
C ILE A 87 14.62 -9.08 4.94
N ARG A 88 13.79 -9.50 5.91
CA ARG A 88 14.11 -9.37 7.33
C ARG A 88 14.81 -10.63 7.85
N LYS A 89 15.94 -10.43 8.51
CA LYS A 89 16.67 -11.49 9.22
C LYS A 89 15.95 -11.98 10.48
N THR A 90 15.10 -11.14 11.09
CA THR A 90 14.44 -11.42 12.37
C THR A 90 12.99 -11.84 12.18
N ARG A 91 12.60 -12.96 12.84
CA ARG A 91 11.23 -13.47 12.83
C ARG A 91 10.28 -12.51 13.56
N THR A 92 9.11 -12.25 12.98
CA THR A 92 8.03 -11.55 13.68
C THR A 92 7.43 -12.43 14.77
N THR A 93 7.05 -11.83 15.90
CA THR A 93 6.31 -12.52 16.97
C THR A 93 4.80 -12.60 16.70
N ARG A 94 4.31 -11.97 15.63
CA ARG A 94 2.90 -11.94 15.22
C ARG A 94 2.72 -12.55 13.83
N PRO A 95 2.72 -13.89 13.71
CA PRO A 95 2.61 -14.58 12.42
C PRO A 95 1.29 -14.28 11.70
N GLU A 96 0.22 -13.96 12.42
CA GLU A 96 -1.07 -13.57 11.88
C GLU A 96 -1.02 -12.25 11.10
N ALA A 97 -0.10 -11.35 11.45
CA ALA A 97 0.11 -10.12 10.66
C ALA A 97 0.63 -10.43 9.24
N LEU A 98 1.27 -11.59 9.04
CA LEU A 98 1.79 -12.02 7.75
C LEU A 98 0.75 -12.70 6.86
N SER A 99 -0.51 -12.83 7.29
CA SER A 99 -1.59 -13.24 6.38
C SER A 99 -2.05 -12.09 5.47
N ASN A 100 -1.88 -10.84 5.94
CA ASN A 100 -2.23 -9.65 5.18
C ASN A 100 -1.03 -9.19 4.32
N VAL A 101 -1.20 -9.23 2.99
CA VAL A 101 -0.17 -8.81 2.02
C VAL A 101 0.30 -7.38 2.23
N PHE A 102 -0.60 -6.45 2.54
CA PHE A 102 -0.28 -5.04 2.72
C PHE A 102 0.56 -4.83 3.99
N HIS A 103 0.29 -5.57 5.05
CA HIS A 103 1.11 -5.55 6.24
C HIS A 103 2.52 -6.09 5.95
N ALA A 104 2.62 -7.23 5.26
CA ALA A 104 3.90 -7.82 4.86
C ALA A 104 4.73 -6.86 3.99
N LEU A 105 4.11 -6.17 3.03
CA LEU A 105 4.76 -5.14 2.22
C LEU A 105 5.29 -3.99 3.09
N LEU A 106 4.48 -3.45 3.99
CA LEU A 106 4.92 -2.37 4.88
C LEU A 106 6.06 -2.81 5.82
N MET A 107 6.05 -4.06 6.29
CA MET A 107 7.16 -4.64 7.05
C MET A 107 8.43 -4.80 6.23
N SER A 108 8.27 -5.02 4.93
CA SER A 108 9.40 -5.16 3.99
C SER A 108 9.97 -3.81 3.58
N ILE A 109 9.15 -2.75 3.53
CA ILE A 109 9.59 -1.37 3.26
C ILE A 109 10.27 -0.77 4.48
N PHE A 110 9.74 -1.00 5.69
CA PHE A 110 10.25 -0.41 6.93
C PHE A 110 10.67 -1.49 7.91
N GLU A 111 11.97 -1.77 7.95
CA GLU A 111 12.55 -2.76 8.86
C GLU A 111 12.47 -2.34 10.33
N THR A 112 12.56 -1.03 10.60
CA THR A 112 12.49 -0.44 11.94
C THR A 112 11.20 0.36 12.12
N ASP A 113 10.95 0.85 13.34
CA ASP A 113 9.78 1.67 13.67
C ASP A 113 10.07 3.20 13.54
N GLU A 114 11.22 3.58 12.99
CA GLU A 114 11.67 4.98 12.88
C GLU A 114 10.85 5.79 11.88
N SER A 115 10.50 5.18 10.74
CA SER A 115 9.75 5.85 9.67
C SER A 115 8.24 5.81 9.89
N ILE A 116 7.73 4.65 10.28
CA ILE A 116 6.34 4.41 10.67
C ILE A 116 6.31 3.49 11.90
N ASN A 117 5.52 3.86 12.91
CA ASN A 117 5.40 3.01 14.09
C ASN A 117 4.50 1.78 13.81
N ARG A 118 4.57 0.78 14.70
CA ARG A 118 3.80 -0.48 14.56
C ARG A 118 2.29 -0.28 14.48
N ASN A 119 1.73 0.64 15.27
CA ASN A 119 0.29 0.88 15.33
C ASN A 119 -0.19 1.53 14.02
N GLU A 120 0.55 2.51 13.52
CA GLU A 120 0.29 3.15 12.23
C GLU A 120 0.41 2.14 11.08
N ARG A 121 1.43 1.30 11.08
CA ARG A 121 1.62 0.22 10.10
C ARG A 121 0.42 -0.74 10.06
N SER A 122 0.00 -1.21 11.23
CA SER A 122 -1.16 -2.09 11.37
C SER A 122 -2.45 -1.43 10.91
N LEU A 123 -2.65 -0.16 11.24
CA LEU A 123 -3.81 0.60 10.79
C LEU A 123 -3.82 0.76 9.27
N ILE A 124 -2.70 1.18 8.66
CA ILE A 124 -2.59 1.32 7.21
C ILE A 124 -2.87 -0.03 6.53
N ALA A 125 -2.28 -1.13 7.02
CA ALA A 125 -2.52 -2.45 6.44
C ALA A 125 -4.00 -2.85 6.43
N LYS A 126 -4.75 -2.51 7.50
CA LYS A 126 -6.20 -2.74 7.58
C LYS A 126 -6.99 -1.82 6.65
N GLU A 127 -6.60 -0.54 6.55
CA GLU A 127 -7.17 0.42 5.58
C GLU A 127 -7.06 -0.13 4.15
N LEU A 128 -5.89 -0.67 3.78
CA LEU A 128 -5.64 -1.22 2.46
C LEU A 128 -6.37 -2.56 2.22
N GLU A 129 -6.41 -3.45 3.21
CA GLU A 129 -7.20 -4.68 3.12
C GLU A 129 -8.69 -4.38 2.92
N TYR A 130 -9.20 -3.41 3.67
CA TYR A 130 -10.60 -3.00 3.56
C TYR A 130 -10.94 -2.43 2.18
N ALA A 131 -10.06 -1.58 1.63
CA ALA A 131 -10.20 -1.07 0.26
C ALA A 131 -10.15 -2.19 -0.78
N HIS A 132 -9.28 -3.19 -0.59
CA HIS A 132 -9.18 -4.33 -1.49
C HIS A 132 -10.46 -5.17 -1.51
N ARG A 133 -11.09 -5.41 -0.35
CA ARG A 133 -12.38 -6.12 -0.27
C ARG A 133 -13.52 -5.41 -0.98
N HIS A 134 -13.41 -4.09 -1.15
CA HIS A 134 -14.36 -3.27 -1.90
C HIS A 134 -13.90 -3.03 -3.35
N GLU A 135 -12.88 -3.77 -3.81
CA GLU A 135 -12.33 -3.70 -5.17
C GLU A 135 -11.97 -2.28 -5.62
N VAL A 136 -11.57 -1.43 -4.69
CA VAL A 136 -11.33 0.00 -4.95
C VAL A 136 -10.14 0.15 -5.90
N PRO A 137 -10.27 0.86 -7.04
CA PRO A 137 -9.12 1.15 -7.90
C PRO A 137 -8.06 2.01 -7.18
N PRO A 138 -6.74 1.79 -7.40
CA PRO A 138 -5.69 2.53 -6.71
C PRO A 138 -5.77 4.05 -6.84
N GLU A 139 -6.26 4.56 -7.97
CA GLU A 139 -6.49 5.98 -8.23
C GLU A 139 -7.57 6.60 -7.32
N PHE A 140 -8.52 5.80 -6.84
CA PHE A 140 -9.61 6.24 -5.96
C PHE A 140 -9.37 5.92 -4.48
N LEU A 141 -8.29 5.21 -4.16
CA LEU A 141 -7.96 4.75 -2.80
C LEU A 141 -8.04 5.87 -1.77
N CYS A 142 -7.38 6.99 -2.01
CA CYS A 142 -7.31 8.08 -1.03
C CYS A 142 -8.70 8.70 -0.76
N GLY A 143 -9.51 8.87 -1.80
CA GLY A 143 -10.89 9.37 -1.66
C GLY A 143 -11.77 8.38 -0.92
N PHE A 144 -11.69 7.09 -1.28
CA PHE A 144 -12.38 6.02 -0.57
C PHE A 144 -12.02 6.00 0.91
N LEU A 145 -10.73 6.00 1.25
CA LEU A 145 -10.30 5.99 2.65
C LEU A 145 -10.78 7.22 3.41
N TYR A 146 -10.78 8.39 2.78
CA TYR A 146 -11.29 9.62 3.40
C TYR A 146 -12.78 9.53 3.77
N GLN A 147 -13.60 8.88 2.93
CA GLN A 147 -15.05 8.78 3.11
C GLN A 147 -15.48 7.57 3.98
N SER A 148 -14.80 6.44 3.84
CA SER A 148 -15.24 5.15 4.40
C SER A 148 -14.70 4.86 5.81
N THR A 149 -13.58 5.47 6.20
CA THR A 149 -12.85 5.00 7.39
C THR A 149 -13.23 5.74 8.67
N ASP A 150 -14.22 5.19 9.40
CA ASP A 150 -14.12 5.24 10.86
C ASP A 150 -13.03 4.26 11.29
N ARG A 151 -11.82 4.78 11.51
CA ARG A 151 -10.62 4.02 11.88
C ARG A 151 -10.83 3.11 13.09
N LYS A 152 -11.75 3.46 14.00
CA LYS A 152 -12.04 2.64 15.19
C LYS A 152 -12.82 1.38 14.82
N LYS A 153 -13.67 1.45 13.79
CA LYS A 153 -14.58 0.37 13.38
C LYS A 153 -14.00 -0.53 12.29
N ILE A 154 -12.90 -0.14 11.65
CA ILE A 154 -12.35 -0.90 10.50
C ILE A 154 -12.03 -2.35 10.84
N GLY A 155 -11.50 -2.61 12.05
CA GLY A 155 -11.20 -3.98 12.49
C GLY A 155 -12.45 -4.81 12.81
N GLU A 156 -13.56 -4.18 13.15
CA GLU A 156 -14.85 -4.85 13.29
C GLU A 156 -15.45 -5.14 11.91
N ARG A 157 -15.46 -4.16 11.01
CA ARG A 157 -15.97 -4.29 9.63
C ARG A 157 -15.25 -5.37 8.83
N LEU A 158 -13.93 -5.50 8.99
CA LEU A 158 -13.14 -6.57 8.38
C LEU A 158 -13.47 -7.97 8.94
N ARG A 159 -14.06 -8.06 10.15
CA ARG A 159 -14.46 -9.34 10.76
C ARG A 159 -15.91 -9.72 10.43
N SER A 160 -16.76 -8.74 10.15
CA SER A 160 -18.18 -8.94 9.86
C SER A 160 -18.53 -8.96 8.37
N ASP A 161 -17.52 -8.96 7.49
CA ASP A 161 -17.67 -8.83 6.03
C ASP A 161 -18.62 -7.68 5.64
N PHE A 162 -18.48 -6.56 6.36
CA PHE A 162 -19.31 -5.39 6.13
C PHE A 162 -19.05 -4.79 4.74
N THR A 163 -20.12 -4.59 3.98
CA THR A 163 -20.10 -3.87 2.69
C THR A 163 -20.65 -2.46 2.85
N GLU A 164 -19.88 -1.47 2.41
CA GLU A 164 -20.27 -0.06 2.40
C GLU A 164 -21.56 0.15 1.60
N PRO A 165 -22.49 1.04 2.04
CA PRO A 165 -23.75 1.29 1.33
C PRO A 165 -23.57 1.68 -0.14
N ALA A 166 -22.50 2.41 -0.48
CA ALA A 166 -22.19 2.83 -1.85
C ALA A 166 -21.78 1.68 -2.79
N PHE A 167 -21.59 0.47 -2.24
CA PHE A 167 -21.16 -0.74 -2.95
C PHE A 167 -22.20 -1.87 -2.83
N ARG A 168 -23.43 -1.55 -2.39
CA ARG A 168 -24.56 -2.49 -2.37
C ARG A 168 -25.30 -2.36 -3.70
N ASP A 169 -25.58 -3.49 -4.35
CA ASP A 169 -26.38 -3.58 -5.57
C ASP A 169 -27.81 -3.06 -5.39
#